data_AF-A0A1Q6RRI0-F1
#
_entry.id   AF-A0A1Q6RRI0-F1
#
_cell.length_a   1.000
_cell.length_b   1.000
_cell.length_c   1.000
_cell.angle_alpha   90.00
_cell.angle_beta   90.00
_cell.angle_gamma   90.00
#
_symmetry.space_group_name_H-M   'P 1'
#
loop_
_entity.id
_entity.type
_entity.pdbx_description
1 polymer ?
#
loop_
_entity_poly.entity_id
_entity_poly.type
_entity_poly.pdbx_seq_one_letter_code
_entity_poly.pdbx_strand_id
1 'polypeptide(L)' 'MTSKNLQELSELLDSENLAYRKCCNYVSECKDPTLKNKLGKYANNHRIRFETLLSYLNNNA' A
#
# COMPACT_ATOMS: atom_id res chain seq x y z
N MET A 1 3.85 -0.60 -22.92
CA MET A 1 3.85 0.50 -21.94
C MET A 1 5.00 1.44 -22.22
N THR A 2 4.83 2.75 -22.02
CA THR A 2 5.92 3.73 -22.06
C THR A 2 6.74 3.66 -20.77
N SER A 3 8.07 3.85 -20.83
CA SER A 3 8.96 3.82 -19.66
C SER A 3 8.52 4.78 -18.53
N LYS A 4 7.84 5.87 -18.89
CA LYS A 4 7.25 6.84 -17.95
C LYS A 4 6.18 6.21 -17.04
N ASN A 5 5.34 5.33 -17.60
CA ASN A 5 4.25 4.70 -16.85
C ASN A 5 4.79 3.64 -15.89
N LEU A 6 5.88 2.95 -16.25
CA LEU A 6 6.57 1.99 -15.38
C LEU A 6 7.20 2.69 -14.17
N GLN A 7 7.82 3.86 -14.39
CA GLN A 7 8.36 4.71 -13.32
C GLN A 7 7.26 5.14 -12.35
N GLU A 8 6.15 5.68 -12.86
CA GLU A 8 5.00 6.11 -12.05
C GLU A 8 4.39 4.96 -11.26
N LEU A 9 4.27 3.77 -11.87
CA LEU A 9 3.79 2.55 -11.20
C LEU A 9 4.73 2.09 -10.07
N SER A 10 6.04 2.21 -10.26
CA SER A 10 7.03 1.91 -9.23
C SER A 10 6.93 2.88 -8.05
N GLU A 11 6.79 4.19 -8.33
CA GLU A 11 6.60 5.21 -7.29
C GLU A 11 5.29 5.00 -6.52
N LEU A 12 4.23 4.58 -7.21
CA LEU A 12 2.96 4.18 -6.60
C LEU A 12 3.13 2.97 -5.68
N LEU A 13 3.88 1.94 -6.08
CA LEU A 13 4.18 0.78 -5.23
C LEU A 13 4.93 1.17 -3.97
N ASP A 14 5.96 2.01 -4.08
CA ASP A 14 6.73 2.49 -2.94
C ASP A 14 5.87 3.33 -1.98
N SER A 15 4.99 4.17 -2.52
CA SER A 15 4.02 4.95 -1.76
C SER A 15 3.02 4.08 -0.99
N GLU A 16 2.45 3.06 -1.63
CA GLU A 16 1.53 2.10 -1.01
C GLU A 16 2.23 1.30 0.11
N ASN A 17 3.48 0.88 -0.10
CA ASN A 17 4.28 0.20 0.92
C ASN A 17 4.58 1.12 2.11
N LEU A 18 4.93 2.39 1.87
CA LEU A 18 5.13 3.38 2.93
C LEU A 18 3.85 3.62 3.73
N ALA A 19 2.70 3.72 3.06
CA ALA A 19 1.39 3.91 3.70
C ALA A 19 1.00 2.70 4.57
N TYR A 20 1.26 1.48 4.10
CA TYR A 20 1.09 0.26 4.88
C TYR A 20 1.92 0.29 6.18
N ARG A 21 3.24 0.59 6.08
CA ARG A 21 4.12 0.67 7.25
C ARG A 21 3.68 1.74 8.25
N LYS A 22 3.23 2.90 7.77
CA LYS A 22 2.64 3.95 8.61
C LYS A 22 1.40 3.45 9.34
N CYS A 23 0.48 2.78 8.63
CA CYS A 23 -0.71 2.21 9.26
C CYS A 23 -0.34 1.19 10.35
N CYS A 24 0.63 0.31 10.11
CA CYS A 24 1.11 -0.64 11.12
C CYS A 24 1.71 0.06 12.35
N ASN A 25 2.55 1.08 12.14
CA ASN A 25 3.10 1.87 13.24
C ASN A 25 2.00 2.57 14.04
N TYR A 26 1.05 3.22 13.37
CA TYR A 26 -0.07 3.87 14.06
C TYR A 26 -0.96 2.86 14.80
N VAL A 27 -1.16 1.64 14.29
CA VAL A 27 -1.88 0.58 15.03
C VAL A 27 -1.15 0.20 16.31
N SER A 28 0.19 0.15 16.29
CA SER A 28 0.99 -0.20 17.46
C SER A 28 0.95 0.87 18.55
N GLU A 29 0.92 2.15 18.16
CA GLU A 29 0.90 3.29 19.10
C GLU A 29 -0.52 3.66 19.56
N CYS A 30 -1.54 3.36 18.75
CA CYS A 30 -2.90 3.72 19.07
C CYS A 30 -3.43 2.86 20.22
N LYS A 31 -4.18 3.48 21.14
CA LYS A 31 -4.87 2.78 22.24
C LYS A 31 -6.37 2.63 21.99
N ASP A 32 -6.92 3.37 21.03
CA ASP A 32 -8.33 3.34 20.69
C ASP A 32 -8.67 2.10 19.82
N PRO A 33 -9.59 1.22 20.26
CA PRO A 33 -9.95 0.01 19.53
C PRO A 33 -10.60 0.28 18.17
N THR A 34 -11.38 1.36 18.06
CA THR A 34 -12.08 1.75 16.83
C THR A 34 -11.10 2.24 15.78
N LEU A 35 -10.11 3.04 16.20
CA LEU A 35 -9.07 3.56 15.33
C LEU A 35 -8.10 2.45 14.90
N LYS A 36 -7.74 1.51 15.79
CA LYS A 36 -7.00 0.29 15.41
C LYS A 36 -7.71 -0.51 14.33
N ASN A 37 -9.02 -0.72 14.48
CA ASN A 37 -9.80 -1.49 13.50
C ASN A 37 -9.85 -0.76 12.13
N LYS A 38 -10.01 0.57 12.13
CA LYS A 38 -9.94 1.37 10.89
C LYS A 38 -8.55 1.30 10.25
N LEU A 39 -7.49 1.48 11.01
CA LEU A 39 -6.12 1.41 10.51
C LEU A 39 -5.77 0.02 9.98
N GLY A 40 -6.27 -1.06 10.60
CA GLY A 40 -6.15 -2.42 10.08
C GLY A 40 -6.82 -2.58 8.72
N LYS A 41 -8.02 -2.01 8.53
CA LYS A 41 -8.70 -1.98 7.22
C LYS A 41 -7.90 -1.18 6.19
N TYR A 42 -7.33 -0.03 6.56
CA TYR A 42 -6.49 0.76 5.67
C TYR A 42 -5.22 0.00 5.27
N ALA A 43 -4.53 -0.62 6.23
CA ALA A 43 -3.36 -1.44 5.96
C ALA A 43 -3.68 -2.59 5.00
N ASN A 44 -4.80 -3.28 5.21
CA ASN A 44 -5.22 -4.36 4.30
C ASN A 44 -5.54 -3.83 2.89
N ASN A 45 -6.18 -2.67 2.77
CA ASN A 45 -6.44 -2.05 1.46
C ASN A 45 -5.15 -1.67 0.73
N HIS A 46 -4.18 -1.08 1.43
CA HIS A 46 -2.85 -0.77 0.86
C HIS A 46 -2.14 -2.05 0.39
N ARG A 47 -2.24 -3.14 1.16
CA ARG A 47 -1.68 -4.46 0.77
C ARG A 47 -2.32 -5.00 -0.52
N ILE A 48 -3.65 -4.96 -0.62
CA ILE A 48 -4.38 -5.42 -1.82
C ILE A 48 -4.02 -4.58 -3.04
N ARG A 49 -3.94 -3.26 -2.88
CA ARG A 49 -3.53 -2.34 -3.96
C ARG A 49 -2.11 -2.61 -4.42
N PHE A 50 -1.19 -2.83 -3.48
CA PHE A 50 0.19 -3.20 -3.77
C PHE A 50 0.25 -4.51 -4.57
N GLU A 51 -0.43 -5.57 -4.13
CA GLU A 51 -0.49 -6.85 -4.85
C GLU A 51 -1.09 -6.69 -6.25
N THR A 52 -2.10 -5.83 -6.41
CA THR A 52 -2.74 -5.53 -7.70
C THR A 52 -1.79 -4.80 -8.64
N LEU A 53 -1.11 -3.75 -8.16
CA LEU A 53 -0.13 -2.98 -8.93
C LEU A 53 1.07 -3.85 -9.33
N LEU A 54 1.56 -4.69 -8.40
CA LEU A 54 2.65 -5.62 -8.65
C LEU A 54 2.27 -6.68 -9.69
N SER A 55 1.07 -7.25 -9.59
CA SER A 55 0.54 -8.18 -10.59
C SER A 55 0.40 -7.51 -11.95
N TYR A 56 -0.07 -6.27 -11.99
CA TYR A 56 -0.18 -5.50 -13.25
C TYR A 56 1.20 -5.24 -13.86
N LEU A 57 2.19 -4.87 -13.04
CA LEU A 57 3.58 -4.73 -13.46
C LEU A 57 4.14 -6.04 -14.01
N ASN A 58 4.02 -7.15 -13.28
CA ASN A 58 4.54 -8.44 -13.72
C ASN A 58 3.88 -8.97 -15.00
N ASN A 59 2.60 -8.67 -15.23
CA ASN A 59 1.90 -9.08 -16.44
C ASN A 59 2.18 -8.16 -17.65
N ASN A 60 2.74 -6.97 -17.43
CA ASN A 60 3.01 -5.99 -18.48
C ASN A 60 4.51 -5.60 -18.60
N ALA A 61 5.38 -6.19 -17.78
CA ALA A 61 6.84 -6.08 -17.84
C ALA A 61 7.43 -7.09 -18.84
#